data_AF-A0A1C6CK49-F1
#
_entry.id   AF-A0A1C6CK49-F1
#
_cell.length_a   1.000
_cell.length_b   1.000
_cell.length_c   1.000
_cell.angle_alpha   90.00
_cell.angle_beta   90.00
_cell.angle_gamma   90.00
#
_symmetry.space_group_name_H-M   'P 1'
#
loop_
_entity.id
_entity.type
_entity.pdbx_description
1 polymer ?
#
loop_
_entity_poly.entity_id
_entity_poly.type
_entity_poly.pdbx_seq_one_letter_code
_entity_poly.pdbx_strand_id
1 'polypeptide(L)'
;MTKKNIIGSHDWKGDLELLNIIMIGIAENLPEKEENYELHRLLSALLSSSLEAEEKLDIIEKEYDIPIEDDIREEVEEMCNLSQGIKEKAFEGGYTEGKQNGYAEAVCLMYESGLSIEQIAGIIKMSADKVNELVNPDLMD
;
A
#
# COMPACT_ATOMS: atom_id res chain seq x y z
N MET A 1 32.21 -11.11 -17.48
CA MET A 1 32.96 -10.67 -16.28
C MET A 1 32.25 -11.22 -15.05
N THR A 2 32.87 -12.12 -14.31
CA THR A 2 32.26 -12.74 -13.13
C THR A 2 32.62 -11.91 -11.90
N LYS A 3 31.67 -11.13 -11.36
CA LYS A 3 31.85 -10.41 -10.09
C LYS A 3 31.59 -11.37 -8.93
N LYS A 4 32.64 -11.72 -8.20
CA LYS A 4 32.54 -12.36 -6.88
C LYS A 4 32.64 -11.25 -5.82
N ASN A 5 31.51 -10.92 -5.19
CA ASN A 5 31.47 -10.01 -4.06
C ASN A 5 30.93 -10.78 -2.84
N ILE A 6 31.82 -11.47 -2.11
CA ILE A 6 31.53 -11.84 -0.72
C ILE A 6 32.12 -10.71 0.12
N ILE A 7 31.27 -9.92 0.77
CA ILE A 7 31.69 -8.83 1.66
C ILE A 7 31.62 -9.36 3.09
N GLY A 8 32.78 -9.67 3.67
CA GLY A 8 32.94 -10.05 5.08
C GLY A 8 33.01 -11.56 5.36
N SER A 9 33.60 -11.92 6.50
CA SER A 9 33.59 -13.27 7.07
C SER A 9 32.65 -13.29 8.27
N HIS A 10 31.58 -14.08 8.20
CA HIS A 10 30.65 -14.27 9.31
C HIS A 10 30.54 -15.76 9.62
N ASP A 11 30.59 -16.10 10.91
CA ASP A 11 30.50 -17.48 11.40
C ASP A 11 29.01 -17.87 11.45
N TRP A 12 28.47 -18.21 10.28
CA TRP A 12 27.06 -18.57 10.11
C TRP A 12 26.79 -19.98 10.64
N LYS A 13 25.75 -20.13 11.47
CA LYS A 13 25.39 -21.40 12.13
C LYS A 13 24.55 -22.35 11.26
N GLY A 14 24.12 -21.91 10.07
CA GLY A 14 23.37 -22.74 9.13
C GLY A 14 24.28 -23.56 8.24
N ASP A 15 23.71 -24.57 7.60
CA ASP A 15 24.44 -25.47 6.71
C ASP A 15 24.99 -24.69 5.49
N LEU A 16 26.31 -24.69 5.35
CA LEU A 16 27.00 -24.03 4.22
C LEU A 16 26.79 -24.77 2.90
N GLU A 17 26.32 -26.02 2.94
CA GLU A 17 25.95 -26.78 1.75
C GLU A 17 24.59 -26.34 1.17
N LEU A 18 23.82 -25.54 1.91
CA LEU A 18 22.55 -24.97 1.47
C LEU A 18 22.71 -23.51 1.05
N LEU A 19 21.91 -23.08 0.07
CA LEU A 19 21.78 -21.66 -0.26
C LEU A 19 21.21 -20.91 0.95
N ASN A 20 22.05 -20.13 1.62
CA ASN A 20 21.68 -19.49 2.89
C ASN A 20 20.91 -18.18 2.71
N ILE A 21 21.18 -17.42 1.64
CA ILE A 21 20.46 -16.19 1.29
C ILE A 21 20.37 -16.10 -0.23
N ILE A 22 19.16 -15.95 -0.76
CA ILE A 22 18.90 -15.68 -2.17
C ILE A 22 18.21 -14.32 -2.27
N MET A 23 18.84 -13.37 -2.94
CA MET A 23 18.24 -12.06 -3.23
C MET A 23 17.85 -12.03 -4.71
N ILE A 24 16.56 -11.87 -4.98
CA ILE A 24 16.01 -11.76 -6.34
C ILE A 24 15.48 -10.33 -6.51
N GLY A 25 16.02 -9.61 -7.49
CA GLY A 25 15.55 -8.26 -7.83
C GLY A 25 14.38 -8.37 -8.81
N ILE A 26 13.20 -7.95 -8.39
CA ILE A 26 11.97 -8.04 -9.18
C ILE A 26 11.70 -6.67 -9.83
N ALA A 27 11.22 -6.67 -11.08
CA ALA A 27 10.85 -5.44 -11.77
C ALA A 27 9.55 -4.85 -11.18
N GLU A 28 9.46 -3.52 -11.11
CA GLU A 28 8.26 -2.81 -10.63
C GLU A 28 7.03 -3.08 -11.50
N ASN A 29 7.22 -3.16 -12.83
CA ASN A 29 6.18 -3.48 -13.79
C ASN A 29 6.36 -4.88 -14.35
N LEU A 30 5.25 -5.53 -14.72
CA LEU A 30 5.27 -6.86 -15.33
C LEU A 30 5.99 -6.81 -16.70
N PRO A 31 7.14 -7.48 -16.88
CA PRO A 31 8.06 -7.12 -17.95
C PRO A 31 8.00 -8.03 -19.19
N GLU A 32 7.01 -8.02 -20.09
CA GLU A 32 6.93 -8.92 -21.30
C GLU A 32 7.33 -10.42 -21.11
N LYS A 33 7.02 -11.31 -22.04
CA LYS A 33 7.42 -12.73 -21.90
C LYS A 33 8.69 -12.98 -22.70
N GLU A 34 9.78 -13.33 -22.02
CA GLU A 34 11.07 -13.66 -22.63
C GLU A 34 11.78 -14.77 -21.86
N GLU A 35 12.43 -15.69 -22.59
CA GLU A 35 13.09 -16.89 -22.03
C GLU A 35 14.19 -16.56 -21.02
N ASN A 36 14.84 -15.40 -21.14
CA ASN A 36 16.02 -15.04 -20.36
C ASN A 36 15.71 -14.74 -18.87
N TYR A 37 14.46 -14.44 -18.52
CA TYR A 37 14.08 -14.02 -17.16
C TYR A 37 12.70 -14.52 -16.72
N GLU A 38 12.30 -15.71 -17.19
CA GLU A 38 11.00 -16.33 -16.88
C GLU A 38 10.68 -16.38 -15.38
N LEU A 39 11.65 -16.75 -14.53
CA LEU A 39 11.45 -16.75 -13.07
C LEU A 39 11.17 -15.35 -12.51
N HIS A 40 11.89 -14.33 -13.01
CA HIS A 40 11.69 -12.96 -12.55
C HIS A 40 10.31 -12.46 -12.95
N ARG A 41 9.84 -12.79 -14.17
CA ARG A 41 8.50 -12.46 -14.62
C ARG A 41 7.43 -13.16 -13.77
N LEU A 42 7.59 -14.45 -13.48
CA LEU A 42 6.62 -15.20 -12.66
C LEU A 42 6.48 -14.57 -11.27
N LEU A 43 7.62 -14.28 -10.63
CA LEU A 43 7.65 -13.61 -9.34
C LEU A 43 7.11 -12.18 -9.42
N SER A 44 7.41 -11.44 -10.49
CA SER A 44 6.81 -10.12 -10.77
C SER A 44 5.29 -10.20 -10.87
N ALA A 45 4.74 -11.21 -11.54
CA ALA A 45 3.29 -11.39 -11.66
C ALA A 45 2.66 -11.71 -10.30
N LEU A 46 3.17 -12.73 -9.60
CA LEU A 46 2.66 -13.19 -8.32
C LEU A 46 2.66 -12.08 -7.26
N LEU A 47 3.76 -11.35 -7.15
CA LEU A 47 3.97 -10.33 -6.13
C LEU A 47 3.52 -8.92 -6.58
N SER A 48 2.97 -8.80 -7.80
CA SER A 48 2.48 -7.52 -8.29
C SER A 48 1.35 -6.99 -7.41
N SER A 49 1.40 -5.70 -7.07
CA SER A 49 0.31 -4.98 -6.43
C SER A 49 -0.67 -4.36 -7.42
N SER A 50 -0.39 -4.44 -8.72
CA SER A 50 -1.21 -3.88 -9.79
C SER A 50 -2.04 -4.92 -10.55
N LEU A 51 -1.72 -6.20 -10.41
CA LEU A 51 -2.48 -7.29 -11.00
C LEU A 51 -3.53 -7.79 -10.02
N GLU A 52 -4.72 -8.02 -10.52
CA GLU A 52 -5.79 -8.67 -9.76
C GLU A 52 -5.52 -10.17 -9.59
N ALA A 53 -6.15 -10.79 -8.60
CA ALA A 53 -5.94 -12.21 -8.29
C ALA A 53 -6.14 -13.12 -9.52
N GLU A 54 -7.19 -12.89 -10.29
CA GLU A 54 -7.50 -13.69 -11.48
C GLU A 54 -6.44 -13.52 -12.58
N GLU A 55 -5.88 -12.31 -12.77
CA GLU A 55 -4.80 -12.08 -13.75
C GLU A 55 -3.52 -12.84 -13.35
N LYS A 56 -3.23 -12.93 -12.05
CA LYS A 56 -2.10 -13.72 -11.55
C LYS A 56 -2.30 -15.20 -11.82
N LEU A 57 -3.48 -15.72 -11.50
CA LEU A 57 -3.83 -17.13 -11.75
C LEU A 57 -3.77 -17.45 -13.25
N ASP A 58 -4.26 -16.56 -14.09
CA ASP A 58 -4.18 -16.68 -15.55
C ASP A 58 -2.73 -16.78 -16.04
N ILE A 59 -1.82 -15.96 -15.51
CA ILE A 59 -0.40 -16.02 -15.87
C ILE A 59 0.20 -17.37 -15.45
N ILE A 60 -0.03 -17.80 -14.20
CA ILE A 60 0.48 -19.08 -13.67
C ILE A 60 0.00 -20.26 -14.53
N GLU A 61 -1.30 -20.31 -14.84
CA GLU A 61 -1.90 -21.41 -15.58
C GLU A 61 -1.52 -21.38 -17.07
N LYS A 62 -1.72 -20.25 -17.74
CA LYS A 62 -1.65 -20.15 -19.21
C LYS A 62 -0.25 -19.85 -19.72
N GLU A 63 0.56 -19.07 -18.98
CA GLU A 63 1.91 -18.73 -19.42
C GLU A 63 2.95 -19.74 -18.96
N TYR A 64 2.76 -20.36 -17.79
CA TYR A 64 3.75 -21.26 -17.17
C TYR A 64 3.29 -22.71 -17.09
N ASP A 65 2.09 -23.04 -17.56
CA ASP A 65 1.51 -24.39 -17.53
C ASP A 65 1.52 -25.01 -16.12
N ILE A 66 1.40 -24.16 -15.08
CA ILE A 66 1.32 -24.60 -13.69
C ILE A 66 -0.17 -24.79 -13.36
N PRO A 67 -0.62 -26.02 -13.06
CA PRO A 67 -2.02 -26.27 -12.76
C PRO A 67 -2.43 -25.55 -11.48
N ILE A 68 -3.58 -24.86 -11.54
CA ILE A 68 -4.17 -24.20 -10.38
C ILE A 68 -5.06 -25.19 -9.65
N GLU A 69 -4.60 -25.63 -8.48
CA GLU A 69 -5.42 -26.35 -7.51
C GLU A 69 -6.21 -25.34 -6.63
N ASP A 70 -7.25 -25.82 -5.94
CA ASP A 70 -8.14 -24.95 -5.15
C ASP A 70 -7.39 -24.23 -4.01
N ASP A 71 -6.36 -24.86 -3.46
CA ASP A 71 -5.49 -24.30 -2.42
C ASP A 71 -4.62 -23.14 -2.96
N ILE A 72 -4.01 -23.30 -4.13
CA ILE A 72 -3.24 -22.24 -4.79
C ILE A 72 -4.13 -21.03 -5.10
N ARG A 73 -5.37 -21.28 -5.55
CA ARG A 73 -6.34 -20.22 -5.80
C ARG A 73 -6.68 -19.46 -4.51
N GLU A 74 -7.00 -20.18 -3.44
CA GLU A 74 -7.31 -19.58 -2.14
C GLU A 74 -6.13 -18.75 -1.61
N GLU A 75 -4.90 -19.27 -1.68
CA GLU A 75 -3.69 -18.55 -1.22
C GLU A 75 -3.45 -17.25 -1.99
N VAL A 76 -3.63 -17.25 -3.31
CA VAL A 76 -3.47 -16.06 -4.15
C VAL A 76 -4.56 -15.02 -3.85
N GLU A 77 -5.80 -15.46 -3.65
CA GLU A 77 -6.91 -14.59 -3.28
C GLU A 77 -6.71 -13.96 -1.89
N GLU A 78 -6.32 -14.74 -0.89
CA GLU A 78 -6.03 -14.25 0.46
C GLU A 78 -4.92 -13.18 0.46
N MET A 79 -3.85 -13.41 -0.30
CA MET A 79 -2.75 -12.46 -0.42
C MET A 79 -3.20 -11.12 -1.04
N CYS A 80 -3.97 -11.19 -2.13
CA CYS A 80 -4.50 -9.99 -2.79
C CYS A 80 -5.47 -9.23 -1.87
N ASN A 81 -6.39 -9.95 -1.21
CA ASN A 81 -7.35 -9.36 -0.27
C ASN A 81 -6.69 -8.66 0.90
N LEU A 82 -5.58 -9.19 1.43
CA LEU A 82 -4.81 -8.54 2.49
C LEU A 82 -4.27 -7.18 2.03
N SER A 83 -3.67 -7.11 0.84
CA SER A 83 -3.15 -5.86 0.28
C SER A 83 -4.25 -4.82 0.06
N GLN A 84 -5.41 -5.26 -0.40
CA GLN A 84 -6.60 -4.42 -0.60
C GLN A 84 -7.12 -3.88 0.73
N GLY A 85 -7.26 -4.74 1.75
CA GLY A 85 -7.72 -4.33 3.08
C GLY A 85 -6.80 -3.30 3.74
N ILE A 86 -5.49 -3.36 3.50
CA ILE A 86 -4.55 -2.33 3.96
C ILE A 86 -4.77 -1.02 3.22
N LYS A 87 -4.91 -1.06 1.89
CA LYS A 87 -5.15 0.11 1.05
C LYS A 87 -6.45 0.83 1.41
N GLU A 88 -7.53 0.08 1.62
CA GLU A 88 -8.83 0.61 2.02
C GLU A 88 -8.76 1.29 3.39
N LYS A 89 -8.17 0.64 4.40
CA LYS A 89 -7.99 1.23 5.74
C LYS A 89 -7.12 2.49 5.70
N ALA A 90 -6.03 2.47 4.94
CA ALA A 90 -5.17 3.64 4.76
C ALA A 90 -5.91 4.79 4.09
N PHE A 91 -6.71 4.48 3.07
CA PHE A 91 -7.53 5.48 2.36
C PHE A 91 -8.62 6.06 3.27
N GLU A 92 -9.38 5.25 4.01
CA GLU A 92 -10.40 5.75 4.94
C GLU A 92 -9.80 6.63 6.03
N GLY A 93 -8.68 6.21 6.61
CA GLY A 93 -7.95 7.00 7.61
C GLY A 93 -7.48 8.33 7.03
N GLY A 94 -6.77 8.30 5.91
CA GLY A 94 -6.24 9.50 5.25
C GLY A 94 -7.33 10.44 4.72
N TYR A 95 -8.44 9.90 4.18
CA TYR A 95 -9.58 10.70 3.75
C TYR A 95 -10.24 11.41 4.94
N THR A 96 -10.42 10.69 6.05
CA THR A 96 -11.04 11.25 7.26
C THR A 96 -10.16 12.33 7.88
N GLU A 97 -8.87 12.07 8.03
CA GLU A 97 -7.89 13.01 8.57
C GLU A 97 -7.74 14.24 7.66
N GLY A 98 -7.59 14.03 6.35
CA GLY A 98 -7.50 15.12 5.37
C GLY A 98 -8.74 16.00 5.33
N LYS A 99 -9.93 15.40 5.44
CA LYS A 99 -11.20 16.15 5.52
C LYS A 99 -11.31 16.95 6.82
N GLN A 100 -10.89 16.39 7.96
CA GLN A 100 -10.89 17.10 9.24
C GLN A 100 -9.90 18.28 9.23
N ASN A 101 -8.66 18.05 8.78
CA ASN A 101 -7.63 19.08 8.67
C ASN A 101 -8.06 20.20 7.70
N GLY A 102 -8.62 19.84 6.54
CA GLY A 102 -9.11 20.83 5.57
C GLY A 102 -10.28 21.66 6.10
N TYR A 103 -11.18 21.07 6.89
CA TYR A 103 -12.22 21.85 7.56
C TYR A 103 -11.66 22.76 8.65
N ALA A 104 -10.72 22.29 9.46
CA ALA A 104 -10.08 23.11 10.49
C ALA A 104 -9.39 24.34 9.85
N GLU A 105 -8.59 24.12 8.81
CA GLU A 105 -7.91 25.20 8.08
C GLU A 105 -8.91 26.19 7.46
N ALA A 106 -9.97 25.69 6.81
CA ALA A 106 -11.01 26.53 6.23
C ALA A 106 -11.76 27.36 7.28
N VAL A 107 -12.07 26.76 8.44
CA VAL A 107 -12.70 27.45 9.57
C VAL A 107 -11.81 28.58 10.09
N CYS A 108 -10.51 28.32 10.30
CA CYS A 108 -9.56 29.34 10.76
C CYS A 108 -9.45 30.50 9.76
N LEU A 109 -9.30 30.20 8.46
CA LEU A 109 -9.21 31.24 7.42
C LEU A 109 -10.48 32.11 7.33
N MET A 110 -11.66 31.50 7.45
CA MET A 110 -12.92 32.24 7.45
C MET A 110 -13.05 33.13 8.69
N TYR A 111 -12.62 32.64 9.85
CA TYR A 111 -12.64 33.40 11.10
C TYR A 111 -11.64 34.57 11.05
N GLU A 112 -10.41 34.34 10.59
CA GLU A 112 -9.40 35.38 10.36
C GLU A 112 -9.86 36.43 9.35
N SER A 113 -10.70 36.04 8.38
CA SER A 113 -11.32 36.94 7.42
C SER A 113 -12.51 37.75 7.98
N GLY A 114 -12.84 37.56 9.27
CA GLY A 114 -13.85 38.33 10.00
C GLY A 114 -15.27 37.78 9.95
N LEU A 115 -15.48 36.52 9.51
CA LEU A 115 -16.78 35.87 9.60
C LEU A 115 -17.10 35.48 11.05
N SER A 116 -18.36 35.63 11.47
CA SER A 116 -18.83 35.14 12.77
C SER A 116 -18.91 33.61 12.80
N ILE A 117 -18.81 33.04 14.00
CA ILE A 117 -18.91 31.59 14.25
C ILE A 117 -20.21 31.02 13.64
N GLU A 118 -21.32 31.73 13.77
CA GLU A 118 -22.63 31.32 13.24
C GLU A 118 -22.67 31.29 11.71
N GLN A 119 -21.99 32.24 11.05
CA GLN A 119 -21.89 32.26 9.59
C GLN A 119 -21.02 31.10 9.09
N ILE A 120 -19.89 30.85 9.74
CA ILE A 120 -18.98 29.74 9.40
C ILE A 120 -19.69 28.39 9.58
N ALA A 121 -20.40 28.23 10.70
CA ALA A 121 -21.24 27.07 10.98
C ALA A 121 -22.26 26.82 9.86
N GLY A 122 -22.92 27.87 9.37
CA GLY A 122 -23.85 27.79 8.24
C GLY A 122 -23.18 27.41 6.90
N ILE A 123 -22.01 27.97 6.61
CA ILE A 123 -21.26 27.71 5.35
C ILE A 123 -20.74 26.28 5.30
N ILE A 124 -20.09 25.83 6.37
CA ILE A 124 -19.44 24.53 6.44
C ILE A 124 -20.42 23.42 6.91
N LYS A 125 -21.63 23.81 7.32
CA LYS A 125 -22.71 22.92 7.79
C LYS A 125 -22.29 22.10 9.02
N MET A 126 -21.68 22.77 9.98
CA MET A 126 -21.29 22.21 11.29
C MET A 126 -21.92 23.05 12.42
N SER A 127 -21.94 22.53 13.65
CA SER A 127 -22.47 23.28 14.79
C SER A 127 -21.54 24.44 15.16
N ALA A 128 -22.12 25.51 15.71
CA ALA A 128 -21.36 26.66 16.21
C ALA A 128 -20.33 26.24 17.28
N ASP A 129 -20.69 25.29 18.15
CA ASP A 129 -19.78 24.74 19.17
C ASP A 129 -18.53 24.11 18.53
N LYS A 130 -18.71 23.32 17.48
CA LYS A 130 -17.62 22.65 16.78
C LYS A 130 -16.73 23.62 15.99
N VAL A 131 -17.30 24.70 15.46
CA VAL A 131 -16.54 25.80 14.86
C VAL A 131 -15.71 26.50 15.94
N ASN A 132 -16.30 26.77 17.11
CA ASN A 132 -15.61 27.43 18.20
C ASN A 132 -14.43 26.61 18.74
N GLU A 133 -14.60 25.28 18.84
CA GLU A 133 -13.52 24.33 19.19
C GLU A 133 -12.35 24.39 18.20
N LEU A 134 -12.62 24.49 16.90
CA LEU A 134 -11.60 24.53 15.86
C LEU A 134 -10.82 25.85 15.82
N VAL A 135 -11.48 26.97 16.17
CA VAL A 135 -10.85 28.30 16.22
C VAL A 135 -10.08 28.52 17.53
N ASN A 136 -10.52 27.92 18.64
CA ASN A 136 -9.95 28.07 19.97
C ASN A 136 -9.60 26.69 20.58
N PRO A 137 -8.53 26.03 20.12
CA PRO A 137 -8.15 24.70 20.59
C PRO A 137 -7.79 24.65 22.09
N ASP A 138 -7.45 25.78 22.70
CA ASP A 138 -7.06 25.90 24.11
C ASP A 138 -8.25 25.86 25.12
N LEU A 139 -9.49 25.67 24.66
CA LEU A 139 -10.68 25.55 25.52
C LEU A 139 -11.02 24.10 25.92
N MET A 140 -10.20 23.12 25.51
CA MET A 140 -10.34 21.71 25.90
C MET A 140 -9.40 21.37 27.06
N ASP A 141 -9.72 21.85 28.27
CA ASP A 141 -9.25 21.27 29.54
C ASP A 141 -10.30 20.29 30.10
#